data_AF-A0AAD6RZ33-F1
#
_entry.id   AF-A0AAD6RZ33-F1
#
_cell.length_a   1.000
_cell.length_b   1.000
_cell.length_c   1.000
_cell.angle_alpha   90.00
_cell.angle_beta   90.00
_cell.angle_gamma   90.00
#
_symmetry.space_group_name_H-M   'P 1'
#
loop_
_entity.id
_entity.type
_entity.pdbx_description
1 polymer ?
#
loop_
_entity_poly.entity_id
_entity_poly.type
_entity_poly.pdbx_seq_one_letter_code
_entity_poly.pdbx_strand_id
1 'polypeptide(L)'
;MSDALPCPVTNIVLDKTEWKPQTPMNRGFLPLGGTSGFGAMKKQMKKSKDKTLIVVMPGHRKPADNLPARFLLWIYFWDMKGDNNVGGGAGEAGPSNAVAKEEDKTFDFSQLETSTEDSVGQQKLTFDQAIASHLEELQDRWPVNEAGQRIYTDDKGFKWDLTPIRLNVWAAHKARGTATVDKPPTSAQFDIKNRIKIQPVPSVPVTVQPVPPPAAAPVTAVTDQILALALSMLQQQQHQPVPMPIVPVTPVQPPSNPIPDPSPVPSAPPSPAKHLHRPVSLLVFCTHYEIPQYMERLEKLEYEPGDKGIKSLTREEWQTFAGFGKLAWNKVLSKHQQFLDDVRAGFWEH
;
A
#
# COMPACT_ATOMS: atom_id res chain seq x y z
N MET A 1 -33.88 20.35 15.55
CA MET A 1 -32.70 21.16 15.17
C MET A 1 -31.81 20.23 14.37
N SER A 2 -31.85 20.34 13.04
CA SER A 2 -30.94 19.58 12.17
C SER A 2 -29.65 20.38 12.12
N ASP A 3 -28.62 19.89 12.79
CA ASP A 3 -27.27 20.43 12.67
C ASP A 3 -26.94 20.53 11.18
N ALA A 4 -26.56 21.73 10.74
CA ALA A 4 -26.36 22.05 9.34
C ALA A 4 -25.31 21.09 8.77
N LEU A 5 -25.71 20.29 7.78
CA LEU A 5 -24.78 19.40 7.09
C LEU A 5 -23.61 20.24 6.53
N PRO A 6 -22.36 19.75 6.62
CA PRO A 6 -21.18 20.46 6.14
C PRO A 6 -21.16 20.67 4.62
N CYS A 7 -22.17 20.19 3.89
CA CYS A 7 -22.42 20.54 2.49
C CYS A 7 -23.94 20.74 2.24
N PRO A 8 -24.34 21.72 1.40
CA PRO A 8 -25.69 21.83 0.90
C PRO A 8 -26.07 20.56 0.16
N VAL A 9 -27.29 20.07 0.38
CA VAL A 9 -27.84 18.90 -0.31
C VAL A 9 -27.79 19.06 -1.84
N THR A 10 -27.87 20.29 -2.34
CA THR A 10 -27.79 20.63 -3.77
C THR A 10 -26.42 20.31 -4.39
N ASN A 11 -25.36 20.20 -3.59
CA ASN A 11 -24.01 19.93 -4.09
C ASN A 11 -23.69 18.42 -4.13
N ILE A 12 -24.64 17.58 -3.70
CA ILE A 12 -24.54 16.13 -3.79
C ILE A 12 -24.96 15.69 -5.20
N VAL A 13 -24.00 15.10 -5.92
CA VAL A 13 -24.16 14.62 -7.30
C VAL A 13 -24.89 13.28 -7.27
N LEU A 14 -26.22 13.30 -7.13
CA LEU A 14 -27.04 12.09 -6.95
C LEU A 14 -26.98 11.11 -8.13
N ASP A 15 -26.75 11.62 -9.34
CA ASP A 15 -26.64 10.85 -10.59
C ASP A 15 -25.47 9.85 -10.59
N LYS A 16 -24.42 10.12 -9.82
CA LYS A 16 -23.24 9.24 -9.70
C LYS A 16 -23.20 8.45 -8.40
N THR A 17 -24.28 8.48 -7.62
CA THR A 17 -24.36 7.69 -6.39
C THR A 17 -24.64 6.24 -6.76
N GLU A 18 -23.86 5.32 -6.21
CA GLU A 18 -24.00 3.90 -6.45
C GLU A 18 -24.21 3.15 -5.13
N TRP A 19 -24.79 1.96 -5.19
CA TRP A 19 -25.04 1.14 -4.02
C TRP A 19 -24.89 -0.35 -4.32
N LYS A 20 -24.56 -1.14 -3.31
CA LYS A 20 -24.63 -2.61 -3.39
C LYS A 20 -24.99 -3.23 -2.04
N PRO A 21 -25.58 -4.44 -2.02
CA PRO A 21 -25.68 -5.22 -0.80
C PRO A 21 -24.29 -5.54 -0.24
N GLN A 22 -24.15 -5.55 1.08
CA GLN A 22 -22.89 -5.96 1.71
C GLN A 22 -22.55 -7.44 1.42
N THR A 23 -23.58 -8.29 1.32
CA THR A 23 -23.45 -9.72 1.06
C THR A 23 -24.34 -10.13 -0.13
N PRO A 24 -23.84 -10.94 -1.08
CA PRO A 24 -22.45 -11.38 -1.22
C PRO A 24 -21.54 -10.25 -1.73
N MET A 25 -20.28 -10.24 -1.26
CA MET A 25 -19.30 -9.17 -1.49
C MET A 25 -19.02 -8.91 -2.99
N ASN A 26 -19.19 -9.95 -3.81
CA ASN A 26 -18.89 -9.97 -5.24
C ASN A 26 -19.97 -9.33 -6.13
N ARG A 27 -21.05 -8.76 -5.56
CA ARG A 27 -22.01 -8.01 -6.37
C ARG A 27 -21.40 -6.69 -6.86
N GLY A 28 -21.65 -6.40 -8.13
CA GLY A 28 -21.38 -5.08 -8.71
C GLY A 28 -22.21 -3.99 -8.05
N PHE A 29 -21.72 -2.76 -8.16
CA PHE A 29 -22.46 -1.57 -7.76
C PHE A 29 -23.61 -1.31 -8.75
N LEU A 30 -24.74 -0.87 -8.21
CA LEU A 30 -25.93 -0.48 -8.96
C LEU A 30 -26.13 1.04 -8.82
N PRO A 31 -26.58 1.74 -9.86
CA PRO A 31 -26.87 3.16 -9.76
C PRO A 31 -28.01 3.39 -8.76
N LEU A 32 -27.81 4.35 -7.85
CA LEU A 32 -28.84 4.82 -6.92
C LEU A 32 -29.63 6.01 -7.51
N GLY A 33 -29.01 6.75 -8.44
CA GLY A 33 -29.54 7.97 -9.01
C GLY A 33 -30.99 7.86 -9.50
N GLY A 34 -31.81 8.84 -9.12
CA GLY A 34 -33.21 8.94 -9.54
C GLY A 34 -34.19 8.06 -8.74
N THR A 35 -35.47 8.19 -9.07
CA THR A 35 -36.56 7.47 -8.39
C THR A 35 -36.54 5.97 -8.69
N SER A 36 -36.07 5.57 -9.87
CA SER A 36 -35.95 4.17 -10.30
C SER A 36 -34.89 3.42 -9.49
N GLY A 37 -33.69 3.99 -9.35
CA GLY A 37 -32.59 3.41 -8.56
C GLY A 37 -32.96 3.22 -7.10
N PHE A 38 -33.54 4.26 -6.48
CA PHE A 38 -34.03 4.18 -5.11
C PHE A 38 -35.18 3.16 -4.92
N GLY A 39 -36.08 3.06 -5.90
CA GLY A 39 -37.14 2.06 -5.92
C GLY A 39 -36.60 0.62 -6.00
N ALA A 40 -35.58 0.39 -6.84
CA ALA A 40 -34.88 -0.89 -6.95
C ALA A 40 -34.19 -1.26 -5.63
N MET A 41 -33.49 -0.30 -5.02
CA MET A 41 -32.85 -0.46 -3.71
C MET A 41 -33.87 -0.88 -2.63
N LYS A 42 -34.98 -0.16 -2.49
CA LYS A 42 -36.04 -0.50 -1.53
C LYS A 42 -36.63 -1.90 -1.78
N LYS A 43 -36.90 -2.25 -3.04
CA LYS A 43 -37.41 -3.58 -3.40
C LYS A 43 -36.42 -4.68 -3.01
N GLN A 44 -35.12 -4.45 -3.20
CA GLN A 44 -34.09 -5.41 -2.83
C GLN A 44 -33.94 -5.54 -1.31
N MET A 45 -33.99 -4.44 -0.57
CA MET A 45 -33.98 -4.48 0.91
C MET A 45 -35.17 -5.22 1.49
N LYS A 46 -36.36 -5.15 0.87
CA LYS A 46 -37.54 -5.90 1.32
C LYS A 46 -37.41 -7.41 1.08
N LYS A 47 -36.65 -7.83 0.05
CA LYS A 47 -36.47 -9.23 -0.31
C LYS A 47 -35.29 -9.89 0.41
N SER A 48 -34.28 -9.10 0.76
CA SER A 48 -33.06 -9.58 1.41
C SER A 48 -33.26 -9.77 2.91
N LYS A 49 -32.72 -10.87 3.47
CA LYS A 49 -32.58 -11.02 4.93
C LYS A 49 -31.53 -10.06 5.48
N ASP A 50 -30.51 -9.77 4.67
CA ASP A 50 -29.47 -8.79 4.96
C ASP A 50 -29.97 -7.39 4.64
N LYS A 51 -30.07 -6.56 5.69
CA LYS A 51 -30.57 -5.18 5.62
C LYS A 51 -29.45 -4.15 5.46
N THR A 52 -28.20 -4.58 5.29
CA THR A 52 -27.05 -3.69 5.18
C THR A 52 -26.67 -3.45 3.72
N LEU A 53 -26.55 -2.18 3.36
CA LEU A 53 -26.12 -1.72 2.05
C LEU A 53 -24.87 -0.86 2.19
N ILE A 54 -24.00 -0.94 1.19
CA ILE A 54 -22.89 -0.02 1.01
C ILE A 54 -23.33 1.01 -0.03
N VAL A 55 -23.36 2.28 0.34
CA VAL A 55 -23.65 3.39 -0.57
C VAL A 55 -22.35 4.16 -0.80
N VAL A 56 -21.98 4.32 -2.06
CA VAL A 56 -20.81 5.08 -2.49
C VAL A 56 -21.32 6.40 -3.04
N MET A 57 -21.03 7.48 -2.31
CA MET A 57 -21.32 8.84 -2.75
C MET A 57 -20.13 9.39 -3.53
N PRO A 58 -20.35 9.99 -4.70
CA PRO A 58 -19.30 10.68 -5.44
C PRO A 58 -18.80 11.89 -4.65
N GLY A 59 -17.59 12.36 -4.95
CA GLY A 59 -17.09 13.61 -4.40
C GLY A 59 -18.04 14.77 -4.69
N HIS A 60 -18.21 15.67 -3.72
CA HIS A 60 -19.04 16.86 -3.86
C HIS A 60 -18.52 17.76 -4.99
N ARG A 61 -19.42 18.42 -5.72
CA ARG A 61 -19.01 19.47 -6.67
C ARG A 61 -18.61 20.72 -5.90
N LYS A 62 -17.48 21.32 -6.27
CA LYS A 62 -17.15 22.70 -5.87
C LYS A 62 -18.31 23.59 -6.37
N PRO A 63 -18.87 24.47 -5.53
CA PRO A 63 -19.87 25.42 -6.00
C PRO A 63 -19.30 26.23 -7.15
N ALA A 64 -20.08 26.50 -8.19
CA ALA A 64 -19.65 27.35 -9.29
C ALA A 64 -19.22 28.73 -8.75
N ASP A 65 -18.16 29.31 -9.32
CA ASP A 65 -17.45 30.50 -8.81
C ASP A 65 -18.28 31.80 -8.74
N ASN A 66 -19.59 31.73 -9.02
CA ASN A 66 -20.52 32.86 -9.03
C ASN A 66 -21.38 33.00 -7.77
N LEU A 67 -20.97 32.44 -6.62
CA LEU A 67 -21.70 32.65 -5.37
C LEU A 67 -21.39 34.01 -4.73
N PRO A 68 -22.40 34.70 -4.17
CA PRO A 68 -22.22 36.01 -3.54
C PRO A 68 -21.27 35.94 -2.34
N ALA A 69 -20.48 37.00 -2.14
CA ALA A 69 -19.34 37.07 -1.22
C ALA A 69 -19.58 36.54 0.21
N ARG A 70 -20.82 36.57 0.70
CA ARG A 70 -21.21 35.97 1.99
C ARG A 70 -21.04 34.45 2.09
N PHE A 71 -20.84 33.74 0.97
CA PHE A 71 -20.53 32.30 0.94
C PHE A 71 -19.03 32.00 0.77
N LEU A 72 -18.18 33.02 0.62
CA LEU A 72 -16.72 32.83 0.45
C LEU A 72 -16.07 32.23 1.70
N LEU A 73 -16.55 32.54 2.91
CA LEU A 73 -16.03 31.95 4.15
C LEU A 73 -16.16 30.42 4.17
N TRP A 74 -17.16 29.89 3.45
CA TRP A 74 -17.35 28.45 3.30
C TRP A 74 -16.39 27.84 2.29
N ILE A 75 -16.02 28.55 1.21
CA ILE A 75 -15.06 28.08 0.21
C ILE A 75 -13.65 27.91 0.82
N TYR A 76 -13.25 28.78 1.75
CA TYR A 76 -11.97 28.64 2.47
C TYR A 76 -11.89 27.36 3.34
N PHE A 77 -13.01 26.85 3.85
CA PHE A 77 -13.01 25.57 4.57
C PHE A 77 -12.73 24.36 3.64
N TRP A 78 -13.05 24.48 2.35
CA TRP A 78 -12.79 23.42 1.35
C TRP A 78 -11.37 23.49 0.76
N ASP A 79 -10.76 24.67 0.70
CA ASP A 79 -9.42 24.90 0.12
C ASP A 79 -8.27 24.59 1.08
N MET A 80 -8.51 24.59 2.40
CA MET A 80 -7.47 24.38 3.42
C MET A 80 -6.87 22.96 3.47
N LYS A 81 -7.23 22.04 2.55
CA LYS A 81 -6.71 20.66 2.56
C LYS A 81 -5.79 20.27 1.41
N GLY A 82 -5.15 21.24 0.76
CA GLY A 82 -3.88 20.97 0.11
C GLY A 82 -3.62 21.80 -1.13
N ASP A 83 -3.00 22.96 -0.93
CA ASP A 83 -2.27 23.66 -1.97
C ASP A 83 -0.89 24.06 -1.44
N ASN A 84 0.05 23.10 -1.46
CA ASN A 84 1.49 23.39 -1.46
C ASN A 84 1.97 23.62 -2.89
N ASN A 85 1.38 24.61 -3.58
CA ASN A 85 1.83 25.01 -4.91
C ASN A 85 2.45 26.41 -4.85
N VAL A 86 3.73 26.46 -4.47
CA VAL A 86 4.58 27.64 -4.67
C VAL A 86 4.97 27.66 -6.14
N GLY A 87 4.13 28.31 -6.95
CA GLY A 87 4.47 28.74 -8.30
C GLY A 87 5.18 30.10 -8.25
N GLY A 88 6.49 30.09 -8.47
CA GLY A 88 7.28 31.30 -8.70
C GLY A 88 6.87 31.96 -10.02
N GLY A 89 6.16 33.08 -9.92
CA GLY A 89 5.89 34.00 -11.02
C GLY A 89 7.04 35.00 -11.17
N ALA A 90 7.61 35.06 -12.38
CA ALA A 90 8.57 36.05 -12.81
C ALA A 90 8.01 37.48 -12.70
N GLY A 91 8.89 38.42 -12.39
CA GLY A 91 8.52 39.80 -12.08
C GLY A 91 8.11 40.65 -13.28
N GLU A 92 7.23 41.59 -13.00
CA GLU A 92 7.13 42.87 -13.69
C GLU A 92 6.82 43.97 -12.66
N ALA A 93 7.44 45.13 -12.84
CA ALA A 93 7.62 46.17 -11.84
C ALA A 93 6.46 47.19 -11.80
N GLY A 94 5.86 47.36 -10.62
CA GLY A 94 5.28 48.60 -10.04
C GLY A 94 4.28 49.49 -10.83
N PRO A 95 3.77 50.59 -10.22
CA PRO A 95 4.02 51.05 -8.84
C PRO A 95 2.77 51.31 -7.98
N SER A 96 3.00 51.24 -6.66
CA SER A 96 2.46 52.07 -5.58
C SER A 96 0.95 52.20 -5.37
N ASN A 97 0.46 51.57 -4.28
CA ASN A 97 -0.30 52.33 -3.29
C ASN A 97 -0.12 51.75 -1.88
N ALA A 98 0.21 52.64 -0.94
CA ALA A 98 0.48 52.35 0.45
C ALA A 98 -0.82 52.10 1.21
N VAL A 99 -1.00 50.89 1.75
CA VAL A 99 -2.03 50.58 2.74
C VAL A 99 -1.39 49.74 3.86
N ALA A 100 -1.83 50.03 5.08
CA ALA A 100 -1.20 49.73 6.35
C ALA A 100 -0.78 48.26 6.55
N LYS A 101 0.41 48.11 7.15
CA LYS A 101 0.95 46.85 7.69
C LYS A 101 0.03 46.31 8.79
N GLU A 102 -0.68 45.23 8.50
CA GLU A 102 -1.00 44.24 9.54
C GLU A 102 0.19 43.29 9.65
N GLU A 103 0.61 43.03 10.88
CA GLU A 103 1.68 42.11 11.20
C GLU A 103 1.22 40.68 10.86
N ASP A 104 1.64 40.18 9.70
CA ASP A 104 1.58 38.77 9.36
C ASP A 104 2.31 38.00 10.47
N LYS A 105 1.52 37.32 11.31
CA LYS A 105 2.02 36.22 12.14
C LYS A 105 2.39 35.09 11.21
N THR A 106 3.59 35.19 10.63
CA THR A 106 4.26 34.12 9.91
C THR A 106 4.31 32.92 10.85
N PHE A 107 3.48 31.92 10.57
CA PHE A 107 3.47 30.66 11.29
C PHE A 107 4.85 30.03 11.08
N ASP A 108 5.58 29.82 12.17
CA ASP A 108 6.94 29.27 12.13
C ASP A 108 6.89 27.78 11.76
N PHE A 109 7.08 27.50 10.47
CA PHE A 109 7.12 26.13 9.93
C PHE A 109 8.32 25.32 10.44
N SER A 110 9.30 25.94 11.10
CA SER A 110 10.47 25.26 11.66
C SER A 110 10.07 24.26 12.77
N GLN A 111 8.89 24.42 13.38
CA GLN A 111 8.36 23.46 14.36
C GLN A 111 7.68 22.25 13.71
N LEU A 112 7.23 22.35 12.45
CA LEU A 112 6.48 21.28 11.77
C LEU A 112 7.38 20.26 11.07
N GLU A 113 8.66 20.59 10.84
CA GLU A 113 9.64 19.68 10.22
C GLU A 113 10.23 18.62 11.18
N THR A 114 9.85 18.61 12.46
CA THR A 114 10.46 17.69 13.45
C THR A 114 9.67 16.39 13.70
N SER A 115 8.54 16.13 13.03
CA SER A 115 7.68 14.99 13.41
C SER A 115 7.08 14.21 12.23
N THR A 116 7.87 13.97 11.18
CA THR A 116 7.52 12.92 10.19
C THR A 116 8.61 11.86 10.04
N GLU A 117 9.77 12.05 10.69
CA GLU A 117 10.84 11.06 10.86
C GLU A 117 10.71 10.30 12.19
N ASP A 118 9.51 10.17 12.75
CA ASP A 118 9.25 9.14 13.76
C ASP A 118 9.36 7.78 13.07
N SER A 119 10.63 7.35 12.99
CA SER A 119 11.17 6.15 12.38
C SER A 119 10.27 4.97 12.66
N VAL A 120 10.14 4.06 11.71
CA VAL A 120 9.45 2.78 11.88
C VAL A 120 9.87 2.07 13.18
N GLY A 121 11.11 2.28 13.62
CA GLY A 121 11.61 1.83 14.92
C GLY A 121 10.90 2.45 16.12
N GLN A 122 10.63 3.76 16.10
CA GLN A 122 9.91 4.46 17.17
C GLN A 122 8.44 4.03 17.23
N GLN A 123 7.76 3.92 16.07
CA GLN A 123 6.40 3.39 16.02
C GLN A 123 6.31 1.96 16.56
N LYS A 124 7.31 1.13 16.21
CA LYS A 124 7.41 -0.23 16.74
C LYS A 124 7.64 -0.23 18.25
N LEU A 125 8.51 0.64 18.77
CA LEU A 125 8.79 0.74 20.19
C LEU A 125 7.55 1.18 20.98
N THR A 126 6.82 2.20 20.50
CA THR A 126 5.56 2.63 21.11
C THR A 126 4.52 1.51 21.09
N PHE A 127 4.43 0.78 19.97
CA PHE A 127 3.51 -0.35 19.86
C PHE A 127 3.88 -1.49 20.83
N ASP A 128 5.15 -1.89 20.86
CA ASP A 128 5.65 -2.94 21.74
C ASP A 128 5.44 -2.56 23.21
N GLN A 129 5.71 -1.29 23.56
CA GLN A 129 5.46 -0.76 24.91
C GLN A 129 3.98 -0.79 25.27
N ALA A 130 3.08 -0.44 24.33
CA ALA A 130 1.65 -0.45 24.56
C ALA A 130 1.07 -1.86 24.78
N ILE A 131 1.70 -2.90 24.21
CA ILE A 131 1.24 -4.29 24.35
C ILE A 131 2.00 -5.08 25.43
N ALA A 132 3.11 -4.57 25.96
CA ALA A 132 4.02 -5.29 26.85
C ALA A 132 3.32 -5.87 28.08
N SER A 133 2.50 -5.07 28.78
CA SER A 133 1.77 -5.52 29.97
C SER A 133 0.80 -6.66 29.66
N HIS A 134 0.09 -6.58 28.54
CA HIS A 134 -0.82 -7.64 28.11
C HIS A 134 -0.10 -8.90 27.65
N LEU A 135 1.12 -8.75 27.11
CA LEU A 135 1.95 -9.84 26.66
C LEU A 135 2.53 -10.62 27.85
N GLU A 136 2.99 -9.92 28.88
CA GLU A 136 3.43 -10.53 30.15
C GLU A 136 2.30 -11.33 30.80
N GLU A 137 1.10 -10.75 30.90
CA GLU A 137 -0.09 -11.43 31.43
C GLU A 137 -0.46 -12.69 30.63
N LEU A 138 -0.34 -12.66 29.30
CA LEU A 138 -0.58 -13.84 28.45
C LEU A 138 0.51 -14.91 28.61
N GLN A 139 1.77 -14.50 28.82
CA GLN A 139 2.88 -15.43 29.04
C GLN A 139 2.83 -16.10 30.41
N ASP A 140 2.39 -15.38 31.45
CA ASP A 140 2.16 -15.92 32.78
C ASP A 140 1.00 -16.93 32.79
N ARG A 141 -0.10 -16.59 32.11
CA ARG A 141 -1.26 -17.48 31.97
C ARG A 141 -0.96 -18.77 31.21
N TRP A 142 -0.08 -18.70 30.23
CA TRP A 142 0.29 -19.83 29.36
C TRP A 142 1.81 -20.04 29.38
N PRO A 143 2.34 -20.68 30.44
CA PRO A 143 3.77 -20.92 30.56
C PRO A 143 4.27 -21.91 29.51
N VAL A 144 5.58 -21.88 29.29
CA VAL A 144 6.26 -22.79 28.37
C VAL A 144 6.24 -24.20 28.94
N ASN A 145 5.78 -25.18 28.16
CA ASN A 145 5.81 -26.59 28.55
C ASN A 145 7.25 -27.16 28.48
N GLU A 146 7.44 -28.40 28.91
CA GLU A 146 8.75 -29.09 28.85
C GLU A 146 9.35 -29.16 27.44
N ALA A 147 8.50 -29.09 26.40
CA ALA A 147 8.90 -29.09 25.00
C ALA A 147 9.20 -27.69 24.43
N GLY A 148 9.20 -26.64 25.26
CA GLY A 148 9.48 -25.28 24.78
C GLY A 148 8.29 -24.59 24.10
N GLN A 149 7.09 -25.18 24.16
CA GLN A 149 5.88 -24.69 23.47
C GLN A 149 4.85 -24.14 24.46
N ARG A 150 4.07 -23.15 24.02
CA ARG A 150 2.92 -22.63 24.78
C ARG A 150 1.66 -23.07 24.07
N ILE A 151 0.77 -23.80 24.73
CA ILE A 151 -0.42 -24.36 24.07
C ILE A 151 -1.68 -23.77 24.69
N TYR A 152 -2.44 -23.03 23.90
CA TYR A 152 -3.79 -22.61 24.26
C TYR A 152 -4.78 -23.72 23.95
N THR A 153 -5.68 -24.01 24.90
CA THR A 153 -6.81 -24.93 24.70
C THR A 153 -8.12 -24.17 24.91
N ASP A 154 -8.99 -24.18 23.90
CA ASP A 154 -10.30 -23.54 23.95
C ASP A 154 -11.33 -24.40 24.69
N ASP A 155 -12.47 -23.81 25.03
CA ASP A 155 -13.60 -24.48 25.70
C ASP A 155 -14.09 -25.73 24.95
N LYS A 156 -13.95 -25.74 23.63
CA LYS A 156 -14.26 -26.86 22.73
C LYS A 156 -13.17 -27.92 22.62
N GLY A 157 -12.06 -27.76 23.35
CA GLY A 157 -10.92 -28.67 23.33
C GLY A 157 -10.00 -28.53 22.10
N PHE A 158 -10.21 -27.52 21.26
CA PHE A 158 -9.28 -27.20 20.19
C PHE A 158 -7.99 -26.62 20.77
N LYS A 159 -6.84 -26.99 20.18
CA LYS A 159 -5.52 -26.55 20.65
C LYS A 159 -4.78 -25.74 19.61
N TRP A 160 -4.13 -24.67 20.03
CA TRP A 160 -3.27 -23.83 19.20
C TRP A 160 -1.91 -23.63 19.86
N ASP A 161 -0.87 -23.67 19.04
CA ASP A 161 0.46 -23.26 19.46
C ASP A 161 0.50 -21.72 19.56
N LEU A 162 0.92 -21.20 20.71
CA LEU A 162 1.06 -19.78 20.99
C LEU A 162 2.47 -19.33 20.67
N THR A 163 2.76 -19.24 19.37
CA THR A 163 4.00 -18.63 18.88
C THR A 163 4.11 -17.17 19.32
N PRO A 164 5.31 -16.58 19.36
CA PRO A 164 5.50 -15.17 19.72
C PRO A 164 4.62 -14.21 18.89
N ILE A 165 4.42 -14.53 17.61
CA ILE A 165 3.56 -13.75 16.71
C ILE A 165 2.10 -13.79 17.16
N ARG A 166 1.59 -14.98 17.55
CA ARG A 166 0.22 -15.13 18.04
C ARG A 166 -0.01 -14.41 19.35
N LEU A 167 0.98 -14.46 20.26
CA LEU A 167 0.95 -13.71 21.51
C LEU A 167 0.91 -12.21 21.27
N ASN A 168 1.75 -11.68 20.36
CA ASN A 168 1.73 -10.26 20.00
C ASN A 168 0.37 -9.83 19.42
N VAL A 169 -0.20 -10.61 18.50
CA VAL A 169 -1.52 -10.33 17.93
C VAL A 169 -2.60 -10.36 19.03
N TRP A 170 -2.55 -11.34 19.92
CA TRP A 170 -3.51 -11.44 21.02
C TRP A 170 -3.36 -10.26 22.00
N ALA A 171 -2.15 -9.92 22.42
CA ALA A 171 -1.86 -8.78 23.29
C ALA A 171 -2.35 -7.47 22.67
N ALA A 172 -2.13 -7.25 21.37
CA ALA A 172 -2.65 -6.08 20.65
C ALA A 172 -4.18 -6.02 20.62
N HIS A 173 -4.86 -7.17 20.46
CA HIS A 173 -6.32 -7.23 20.51
C HIS A 173 -6.88 -7.04 21.92
N LYS A 174 -6.16 -7.48 22.97
CA LYS A 174 -6.48 -7.17 24.37
C LYS A 174 -6.38 -5.67 24.65
N ALA A 175 -5.30 -5.02 24.20
CA ALA A 175 -5.13 -3.57 24.33
C ALA A 175 -6.29 -2.78 23.70
N ARG A 176 -6.87 -3.31 22.62
CA ARG A 176 -8.04 -2.73 21.94
C ARG A 176 -9.39 -3.11 22.55
N GLY A 177 -9.44 -3.97 23.57
CA GLY A 177 -10.69 -4.47 24.17
C GLY A 177 -11.48 -5.43 23.28
N THR A 178 -10.84 -6.03 22.28
CA THR A 178 -11.49 -6.96 21.32
C THR A 178 -11.23 -8.44 21.60
N ALA A 179 -10.33 -8.72 22.55
CA ALA A 179 -10.03 -10.06 23.05
C ALA A 179 -9.89 -10.01 24.58
N THR A 180 -10.06 -11.16 25.24
CA THR A 180 -9.85 -11.30 26.68
C THR A 180 -8.65 -12.22 26.95
N VAL A 181 -8.27 -12.39 28.22
CA VAL A 181 -7.18 -13.31 28.62
C VAL A 181 -7.50 -14.76 28.24
N ASP A 182 -8.77 -15.17 28.41
CA ASP A 182 -9.18 -16.55 28.15
C ASP A 182 -9.71 -16.76 26.73
N LYS A 183 -10.07 -15.70 25.99
CA LYS A 183 -10.66 -15.81 24.64
C LYS A 183 -9.82 -15.06 23.60
N PRO A 184 -9.19 -15.79 22.64
CA PRO A 184 -8.39 -15.16 21.61
C PRO A 184 -9.24 -14.36 20.62
N PRO A 185 -8.62 -13.40 19.89
CA PRO A 185 -9.32 -12.64 18.87
C PRO A 185 -9.77 -13.53 17.71
N THR A 186 -10.85 -13.13 17.04
CA THR A 186 -11.29 -13.73 15.77
C THR A 186 -10.37 -13.28 14.63
N SER A 187 -9.14 -13.78 14.62
CA SER A 187 -8.15 -13.50 13.57
C SER A 187 -7.79 -14.79 12.82
N ALA A 188 -7.25 -14.64 11.61
CA ALA A 188 -6.80 -15.78 10.79
C ALA A 188 -5.74 -16.65 11.51
N GLN A 189 -5.01 -16.08 12.47
CA GLN A 189 -4.00 -16.80 13.24
C GLN A 189 -4.61 -17.81 14.22
N PHE A 190 -5.85 -17.59 14.67
CA PHE A 190 -6.62 -18.49 15.52
C PHE A 190 -7.72 -19.22 14.73
N ASP A 191 -7.64 -19.25 13.40
CA ASP A 191 -8.54 -20.05 12.57
C ASP A 191 -8.38 -21.55 12.92
N ILE A 192 -9.49 -22.27 12.83
CA ILE A 192 -9.61 -23.72 13.04
C ILE A 192 -8.63 -24.48 12.13
N LYS A 193 -8.33 -23.95 10.95
CA LYS A 193 -7.36 -24.55 10.01
C LYS A 193 -5.93 -24.61 10.57
N ASN A 194 -5.59 -23.68 11.45
CA ASN A 194 -4.24 -23.53 12.02
C ASN A 194 -4.12 -24.15 13.42
N ARG A 195 -5.08 -25.00 13.81
CA ARG A 195 -5.04 -25.76 15.07
C ARG A 195 -3.98 -26.87 15.01
N ILE A 196 -3.41 -27.20 16.17
CA ILE A 196 -2.54 -28.37 16.30
C ILE A 196 -3.40 -29.61 16.04
N LYS A 197 -3.08 -30.34 14.99
CA LYS A 197 -3.66 -31.67 14.77
C LYS A 197 -2.90 -32.63 15.66
N ILE A 198 -3.47 -32.95 16.83
CA ILE A 198 -2.96 -34.05 17.64
C ILE A 198 -3.15 -35.31 16.79
N GLN A 199 -2.05 -35.82 16.26
CA GLN A 199 -2.03 -37.14 15.68
C GLN A 199 -2.28 -38.11 16.85
N PRO A 200 -3.28 -39.01 16.78
CA PRO A 200 -3.48 -39.99 17.84
C PRO A 200 -2.21 -40.82 17.97
N VAL A 201 -1.47 -40.60 19.06
CA VAL A 201 -0.23 -41.32 19.33
C VAL A 201 -0.64 -42.78 19.55
N PRO A 202 -0.11 -43.75 18.78
CA PRO A 202 -0.41 -45.16 19.01
C PRO A 202 0.02 -45.50 20.43
N SER A 203 -0.90 -46.05 21.22
CA SER A 203 -0.70 -46.42 22.61
C SER A 203 0.44 -47.44 22.72
N VAL A 204 1.64 -46.99 23.06
CA VAL A 204 2.76 -47.87 23.39
C VAL A 204 2.53 -48.44 24.80
N PRO A 205 2.57 -49.77 25.00
CA PRO A 205 2.44 -50.36 26.32
C PRO A 205 3.61 -49.94 27.21
N VAL A 206 3.27 -49.49 28.41
CA VAL A 206 4.19 -49.00 29.44
C VAL A 206 5.04 -50.17 29.96
N THR A 207 6.31 -50.23 29.55
CA THR A 207 7.31 -51.09 30.18
C THR A 207 8.02 -50.28 31.27
N VAL A 208 7.82 -50.70 32.52
CA VAL A 208 8.44 -50.13 33.72
C VAL A 208 9.95 -50.42 33.67
N GLN A 209 10.81 -49.40 33.63
CA GLN A 209 12.25 -49.55 33.87
C GLN A 209 12.73 -48.65 35.01
N PRO A 210 13.73 -49.10 35.80
CA PRO A 210 14.18 -48.43 37.02
C PRO A 210 15.21 -47.32 36.75
N VAL A 211 15.20 -46.35 37.65
CA VAL A 211 15.97 -45.09 37.70
C VAL A 211 17.49 -45.27 37.85
N PRO A 212 18.31 -44.47 37.13
CA PRO A 212 19.66 -44.07 37.56
C PRO A 212 19.81 -42.54 37.83
N PRO A 213 20.88 -42.13 38.57
CA PRO A 213 21.06 -40.79 39.19
C PRO A 213 21.73 -39.73 38.27
N PRO A 214 21.85 -38.45 38.71
CA PRO A 214 21.89 -37.28 37.82
C PRO A 214 23.30 -36.81 37.46
N ALA A 215 23.51 -36.31 36.23
CA ALA A 215 24.60 -35.39 35.92
C ALA A 215 24.41 -34.59 34.60
N ALA A 216 24.74 -33.30 34.73
CA ALA A 216 25.21 -32.31 33.75
C ALA A 216 24.25 -31.76 32.66
N ALA A 217 23.99 -30.46 32.77
CA ALA A 217 23.38 -29.60 31.76
C ALA A 217 24.36 -29.23 30.63
N PRO A 218 23.86 -28.94 29.42
CA PRO A 218 24.48 -27.94 28.57
C PRO A 218 23.53 -26.77 28.21
N VAL A 219 24.12 -25.60 28.37
CA VAL A 219 23.85 -24.26 27.84
C VAL A 219 23.05 -24.10 26.53
N THR A 220 22.02 -23.24 26.64
CA THR A 220 21.58 -22.14 25.74
C THR A 220 22.21 -22.00 24.35
N ALA A 221 21.35 -21.96 23.31
CA ALA A 221 21.31 -20.93 22.25
C ALA A 221 20.40 -21.34 21.06
N VAL A 222 19.13 -20.91 21.01
CA VAL A 222 18.30 -21.05 19.77
C VAL A 222 17.47 -19.79 19.48
N THR A 223 17.48 -18.77 20.35
CA THR A 223 16.55 -17.63 20.26
C THR A 223 16.90 -16.61 19.16
N ASP A 224 18.12 -16.62 18.62
CA ASP A 224 18.56 -15.61 17.64
C ASP A 224 18.17 -15.88 16.19
N GLN A 225 17.96 -17.13 15.77
CA GLN A 225 17.74 -17.44 14.35
C GLN A 225 16.33 -17.07 13.85
N ILE A 226 15.34 -17.00 14.74
CA ILE A 226 13.94 -16.75 14.36
C ILE A 226 13.65 -15.24 14.25
N LEU A 227 14.31 -14.43 15.08
CA LEU A 227 14.26 -12.97 14.93
C LEU A 227 14.98 -12.54 13.64
N ALA A 228 16.07 -13.21 13.27
CA ALA A 228 16.76 -13.00 12.01
C ALA A 228 15.88 -13.33 10.78
N LEU A 229 14.98 -14.32 10.87
CA LEU A 229 14.07 -14.65 9.75
C LEU A 229 12.94 -13.61 9.59
N ALA A 230 12.40 -13.10 10.69
CA ALA A 230 11.40 -12.03 10.66
C ALA A 230 12.01 -10.69 10.19
N LEU A 231 13.27 -10.42 10.57
CA LEU A 231 14.01 -9.24 10.10
C LEU A 231 14.48 -9.42 8.65
N SER A 232 14.82 -10.64 8.22
CA SER A 232 15.17 -10.97 6.82
C SER A 232 14.00 -10.72 5.87
N MET A 233 12.75 -11.06 6.24
CA MET A 233 11.58 -10.70 5.43
C MET A 233 11.35 -9.19 5.31
N LEU A 234 11.75 -8.41 6.33
CA LEU A 234 11.63 -6.95 6.30
C LEU A 234 12.79 -6.30 5.54
N GLN A 235 14.01 -6.85 5.64
CA GLN A 235 15.23 -6.37 4.99
C GLN A 235 15.28 -6.72 3.49
N GLN A 236 14.58 -7.78 3.06
CA GLN A 236 14.43 -8.14 1.64
C GLN A 236 13.56 -7.14 0.85
N GLN A 237 12.85 -6.22 1.52
CA GLN A 237 12.21 -5.08 0.85
C GLN A 237 13.15 -3.87 0.65
N GLN A 238 14.38 -3.86 1.19
CA GLN A 238 15.28 -2.70 1.14
C GLN A 238 16.54 -2.90 0.25
N HIS A 239 16.79 -4.09 -0.27
CA HIS A 239 17.95 -4.36 -1.16
C HIS A 239 17.48 -4.75 -2.56
N GLN A 240 17.03 -3.79 -3.35
CA GLN A 240 17.22 -3.88 -4.80
C GLN A 240 18.56 -3.21 -5.15
N PRO A 241 19.44 -3.87 -5.93
CA PRO A 241 20.78 -3.37 -6.18
C PRO A 241 20.77 -2.11 -7.05
N VAL A 242 21.54 -1.10 -6.63
CA VAL A 242 21.89 0.08 -7.43
C VAL A 242 22.96 -0.36 -8.45
N PRO A 243 22.75 -0.25 -9.77
CA PRO A 243 23.80 -0.52 -10.75
C PRO A 243 24.77 0.67 -10.82
N MET A 244 26.06 0.40 -10.60
CA MET A 244 27.15 1.34 -10.83
C MET A 244 27.33 1.68 -12.33
N PRO A 245 27.91 2.84 -12.67
CA PRO A 245 28.03 3.31 -14.05
C PRO A 245 29.19 2.61 -14.79
N ILE A 246 28.93 2.20 -16.04
CA ILE A 246 29.93 1.69 -16.98
C ILE A 246 30.28 2.82 -17.96
N VAL A 247 31.56 3.18 -18.00
CA VAL A 247 32.17 4.06 -19.00
C VAL A 247 32.45 3.31 -20.31
N PRO A 248 32.21 3.91 -21.48
CA PRO A 248 32.95 3.55 -22.69
C PRO A 248 33.71 4.72 -23.32
N VAL A 249 34.94 4.40 -23.71
CA VAL A 249 35.93 5.21 -24.41
C VAL A 249 35.63 5.18 -25.92
N THR A 250 35.77 6.34 -26.58
CA THR A 250 35.57 6.55 -28.03
C THR A 250 36.69 5.98 -28.93
N PRO A 251 36.44 5.80 -30.25
CA PRO A 251 37.24 5.00 -31.18
C PRO A 251 38.15 5.84 -32.09
N VAL A 252 39.19 5.19 -32.66
CA VAL A 252 39.98 5.72 -33.80
C VAL A 252 40.36 4.54 -34.75
N GLN A 253 39.82 4.58 -35.98
CA GLN A 253 40.33 3.89 -37.21
C GLN A 253 41.56 4.65 -37.78
N PRO A 254 42.32 4.26 -38.85
CA PRO A 254 42.10 3.27 -39.95
C PRO A 254 43.42 2.51 -40.37
N PRO A 255 43.69 2.11 -41.65
CA PRO A 255 42.98 1.25 -42.62
C PRO A 255 43.84 0.06 -43.18
N SER A 256 43.21 -0.72 -44.08
CA SER A 256 43.80 -1.45 -45.23
C SER A 256 44.44 -2.83 -45.04
N ASN A 257 43.76 -3.88 -45.52
CA ASN A 257 44.21 -4.71 -46.66
C ASN A 257 43.22 -5.85 -46.99
N PRO A 258 43.14 -6.31 -48.26
CA PRO A 258 42.29 -7.42 -48.68
C PRO A 258 43.08 -8.74 -48.70
N ILE A 259 42.53 -9.85 -48.18
CA ILE A 259 42.98 -11.24 -48.42
C ILE A 259 41.92 -12.23 -47.89
N PRO A 260 41.88 -13.49 -48.38
CA PRO A 260 40.66 -14.16 -48.81
C PRO A 260 40.01 -15.14 -47.82
N ASP A 261 38.77 -15.47 -48.18
CA ASP A 261 37.86 -16.52 -47.72
C ASP A 261 38.41 -17.59 -46.76
N PRO A 262 37.71 -17.79 -45.64
CA PRO A 262 37.46 -19.15 -45.19
C PRO A 262 36.01 -19.38 -44.73
N SER A 263 35.38 -20.37 -45.36
CA SER A 263 34.41 -21.35 -44.83
C SER A 263 33.18 -20.84 -44.05
N PRO A 264 31.94 -21.22 -44.46
CA PRO A 264 30.73 -20.84 -43.75
C PRO A 264 30.60 -21.62 -42.43
N VAL A 265 30.89 -20.95 -41.32
CA VAL A 265 30.47 -21.40 -39.98
C VAL A 265 28.97 -21.13 -39.81
N PRO A 266 28.16 -22.12 -39.35
CA PRO A 266 26.74 -21.91 -39.12
C PRO A 266 26.56 -20.88 -37.99
N SER A 267 25.98 -19.74 -38.36
CA SER A 267 25.68 -18.63 -37.47
C SER A 267 24.78 -19.09 -36.34
N ALA A 268 25.16 -18.73 -35.11
CA ALA A 268 24.33 -18.93 -33.93
C ALA A 268 22.94 -18.29 -34.13
N PRO A 269 21.87 -18.92 -33.63
CA PRO A 269 20.53 -18.37 -33.74
C PRO A 269 20.48 -16.97 -33.10
N PRO A 270 19.82 -15.99 -33.75
CA PRO A 270 19.71 -14.64 -33.20
C PRO A 270 19.06 -14.72 -31.82
N SER A 271 19.76 -14.19 -30.82
CA SER A 271 19.20 -14.07 -29.48
C SER A 271 17.92 -13.24 -29.55
N PRO A 272 16.80 -13.69 -28.95
CA PRO A 272 15.54 -12.96 -28.97
C PRO A 272 15.63 -11.78 -28.00
N ALA A 273 16.43 -10.77 -28.34
CA ALA A 273 16.46 -9.51 -27.66
C ALA A 273 15.21 -8.74 -28.11
N LYS A 274 14.13 -8.87 -27.32
CA LYS A 274 12.84 -8.18 -27.50
C LYS A 274 12.98 -6.69 -27.22
N HIS A 275 13.85 -6.01 -27.94
CA HIS A 275 13.85 -4.56 -27.97
C HIS A 275 12.68 -4.14 -28.85
N LEU A 276 11.80 -3.30 -28.30
CA LEU A 276 10.83 -2.56 -29.07
C LEU A 276 11.56 -1.92 -30.27
N HIS A 277 11.16 -2.28 -31.49
CA HIS A 277 11.84 -1.83 -32.70
C HIS A 277 11.73 -0.32 -32.93
N ARG A 278 10.80 0.36 -32.24
CA ARG A 278 10.59 1.80 -32.34
C ARG A 278 10.28 2.39 -30.96
N PRO A 279 11.03 3.40 -30.48
CA PRO A 279 10.68 4.12 -29.27
C PRO A 279 9.35 4.86 -29.48
N VAL A 280 8.39 4.64 -28.60
CA VAL A 280 7.09 5.31 -28.61
C VAL A 280 7.22 6.61 -27.84
N SER A 281 6.89 7.75 -28.45
CA SER A 281 7.00 9.05 -27.78
C SER A 281 5.95 9.20 -26.67
N LEU A 282 6.31 9.96 -25.62
CA LEU A 282 5.44 10.20 -24.48
C LEU A 282 4.08 10.80 -24.88
N LEU A 283 4.06 11.71 -25.86
CA LEU A 283 2.85 12.34 -26.39
C LEU A 283 1.89 11.30 -27.01
N VAL A 284 2.42 10.39 -27.83
CA VAL A 284 1.62 9.34 -28.49
C VAL A 284 1.06 8.38 -27.45
N PHE A 285 1.87 7.99 -26.46
CA PHE A 285 1.43 7.18 -25.33
C PHE A 285 0.30 7.87 -24.54
N CYS A 286 0.49 9.13 -24.13
CA CYS A 286 -0.51 9.83 -23.33
C CYS A 286 -1.83 10.04 -24.07
N THR A 287 -1.76 10.29 -25.39
CA THR A 287 -2.93 10.44 -26.25
C THR A 287 -3.67 9.11 -26.41
N HIS A 288 -2.95 8.02 -26.70
CA HIS A 288 -3.55 6.69 -26.92
C HIS A 288 -4.26 6.14 -25.67
N TYR A 289 -3.71 6.37 -24.48
CA TYR A 289 -4.28 5.86 -23.22
C TYR A 289 -5.19 6.85 -22.47
N GLU A 290 -5.52 7.98 -23.09
CA GLU A 290 -6.39 9.04 -22.55
C GLU A 290 -5.89 9.60 -21.20
N ILE A 291 -4.59 9.84 -21.11
CA ILE A 291 -3.93 10.44 -19.93
C ILE A 291 -3.11 11.71 -20.23
N PRO A 292 -3.58 12.64 -21.09
CA PRO A 292 -2.82 13.84 -21.45
C PRO A 292 -2.49 14.73 -20.24
N GLN A 293 -3.34 14.75 -19.21
CA GLN A 293 -3.15 15.55 -17.99
C GLN A 293 -1.93 15.13 -17.14
N TYR A 294 -1.30 14.00 -17.45
CA TYR A 294 -0.11 13.52 -16.74
C TYR A 294 1.18 13.75 -17.53
N MET A 295 1.10 14.27 -18.75
CA MET A 295 2.26 14.39 -19.66
C MET A 295 3.41 15.18 -19.04
N GLU A 296 3.18 16.41 -18.56
CA GLU A 296 4.23 17.25 -17.97
C GLU A 296 4.89 16.59 -16.73
N ARG A 297 4.11 15.87 -15.93
CA ARG A 297 4.61 15.19 -14.73
C ARG A 297 5.42 13.94 -15.07
N LEU A 298 5.04 13.24 -16.14
CA LEU A 298 5.80 12.10 -16.68
C LEU A 298 7.08 12.57 -17.34
N GLU A 299 7.05 13.69 -18.07
CA GLU A 299 8.24 14.32 -18.64
C GLU A 299 9.21 14.76 -17.54
N LYS A 300 8.70 15.33 -16.44
CA LYS A 300 9.51 15.66 -15.27
C LYS A 300 10.21 14.44 -14.64
N LEU A 301 9.61 13.25 -14.71
CA LEU A 301 10.21 11.99 -14.25
C LEU A 301 11.16 11.35 -15.28
N GLU A 302 11.40 11.99 -16.42
CA GLU A 302 12.14 11.41 -17.54
C GLU A 302 11.57 10.04 -17.97
N TYR A 303 10.25 9.89 -17.86
CA TYR A 303 9.59 8.62 -18.13
C TYR A 303 9.57 8.28 -19.62
N GLU A 304 10.08 7.10 -19.97
CA GLU A 304 10.00 6.53 -21.31
C GLU A 304 8.98 5.37 -21.39
N PRO A 305 8.02 5.42 -22.34
CA PRO A 305 7.07 4.32 -22.54
C PRO A 305 7.76 2.98 -22.85
N GLY A 306 7.61 2.03 -21.93
CA GLY A 306 8.23 0.70 -22.02
C GLY A 306 9.32 0.46 -20.99
N ASP A 307 9.80 1.51 -20.33
CA ASP A 307 10.76 1.37 -19.25
C ASP A 307 10.13 0.66 -18.03
N LYS A 308 10.84 -0.34 -17.51
CA LYS A 308 10.46 -1.09 -16.32
C LYS A 308 10.74 -0.31 -15.04
N GLY A 309 11.61 0.71 -15.10
CA GLY A 309 11.99 1.58 -13.98
C GLY A 309 10.82 2.32 -13.34
N ILE A 310 9.75 2.59 -14.09
CA ILE A 310 8.57 3.27 -13.55
C ILE A 310 7.93 2.54 -12.36
N LYS A 311 8.05 1.20 -12.29
CA LYS A 311 7.48 0.41 -11.19
C LYS A 311 8.36 0.40 -9.94
N SER A 312 9.65 0.71 -10.08
CA SER A 312 10.60 0.79 -8.97
C SER A 312 10.71 2.19 -8.37
N LEU A 313 10.07 3.20 -8.98
CA LEU A 313 10.06 4.56 -8.43
C LEU A 313 9.49 4.58 -7.02
N THR A 314 10.28 5.15 -6.11
CA THR A 314 9.93 5.36 -4.71
C THR A 314 8.81 6.37 -4.58
N ARG A 315 8.11 6.34 -3.43
CA ARG A 315 6.99 7.25 -3.17
C ARG A 315 7.42 8.70 -3.26
N GLU A 316 8.62 8.99 -2.81
CA GLU A 316 9.21 10.32 -2.74
C GLU A 316 9.42 10.89 -4.15
N GLU A 317 9.88 10.07 -5.10
CA GLU A 317 10.10 10.49 -6.50
C GLU A 317 8.79 10.82 -7.21
N TRP A 318 7.82 9.90 -7.24
CA TRP A 318 6.59 10.17 -7.99
C TRP A 318 5.66 11.14 -7.24
N GLN A 319 5.61 11.10 -5.90
CA GLN A 319 4.70 11.94 -5.13
C GLN A 319 5.27 13.35 -4.90
N THR A 320 6.51 13.46 -4.41
CA THR A 320 7.09 14.75 -4.00
C THR A 320 7.74 15.46 -5.19
N PHE A 321 8.55 14.75 -5.98
CA PHE A 321 9.24 15.38 -7.10
C PHE A 321 8.31 15.64 -8.29
N ALA A 322 7.49 14.66 -8.69
CA ALA A 322 6.58 14.80 -9.82
C ALA A 322 5.14 15.24 -9.47
N GLY A 323 4.79 15.31 -8.17
CA GLY A 323 3.49 15.80 -7.74
C GLY A 323 2.32 14.86 -8.06
N PHE A 324 2.57 13.57 -8.27
CA PHE A 324 1.47 12.62 -8.49
C PHE A 324 0.73 12.31 -7.19
N GLY A 325 -0.60 12.42 -7.22
CA GLY A 325 -1.43 11.78 -6.20
C GLY A 325 -1.42 10.25 -6.36
N LYS A 326 -1.55 9.50 -5.26
CA LYS A 326 -1.54 8.03 -5.26
C LYS A 326 -2.47 7.39 -6.31
N LEU A 327 -3.67 7.93 -6.47
CA LEU A 327 -4.65 7.43 -7.46
C LEU A 327 -4.25 7.74 -8.90
N ALA A 328 -3.66 8.92 -9.15
CA ALA A 328 -3.16 9.29 -10.47
C ALA A 328 -1.97 8.40 -10.87
N TRP A 329 -1.06 8.15 -9.93
CA TRP A 329 0.08 7.26 -10.13
C TRP A 329 -0.35 5.83 -10.46
N ASN A 330 -1.31 5.28 -9.71
CA ASN A 330 -1.86 3.94 -10.00
C ASN A 330 -2.51 3.86 -11.38
N LYS A 331 -3.16 4.94 -11.86
CA LYS A 331 -3.71 4.99 -13.22
C LYS A 331 -2.59 4.95 -14.26
N VAL A 332 -1.52 5.73 -14.09
CA VAL A 332 -0.34 5.71 -14.97
C VAL A 332 0.25 4.28 -15.03
N LEU A 333 0.48 3.65 -13.89
CA LEU A 333 1.02 2.28 -13.83
C LEU A 333 0.11 1.26 -14.53
N SER A 334 -1.21 1.40 -14.37
CA SER A 334 -2.17 0.54 -15.05
C SER A 334 -2.12 0.73 -16.58
N LYS A 335 -2.01 1.97 -17.07
CA LYS A 335 -1.91 2.26 -18.51
C LYS A 335 -0.57 1.83 -19.10
N HIS A 336 0.52 1.98 -18.35
CA HIS A 336 1.82 1.46 -18.74
C HIS A 336 1.82 -0.08 -18.83
N GLN A 337 1.17 -0.78 -17.90
CA GLN A 337 1.02 -2.23 -17.99
C GLN A 337 0.21 -2.63 -19.23
N GLN A 338 -0.89 -1.93 -19.50
CA GLN A 338 -1.69 -2.13 -20.72
C GLN A 338 -0.82 -1.94 -21.98
N PHE A 339 0.01 -0.90 -22.02
CA PHE A 339 0.97 -0.69 -23.09
C PHE A 339 1.95 -1.85 -23.30
N LEU A 340 2.51 -2.41 -22.23
CA LEU A 340 3.40 -3.57 -22.36
C LEU A 340 2.68 -4.82 -22.91
N ASP A 341 1.39 -4.96 -22.64
CA ASP A 341 0.59 -6.06 -23.15
C ASP A 341 0.18 -5.82 -24.61
N ASP A 342 -0.17 -4.58 -24.97
CA ASP A 342 -0.49 -4.17 -26.35
C ASP A 342 0.73 -4.28 -27.27
N VAL A 343 1.92 -3.90 -26.78
CA VAL A 343 3.20 -4.13 -27.46
C VAL A 343 3.44 -5.61 -27.70
N ARG A 344 3.18 -6.47 -26.70
CA ARG A 344 3.35 -7.93 -26.83
C ARG A 344 2.37 -8.54 -27.84
N ALA A 345 1.20 -7.92 -27.99
CA ALA A 345 0.20 -8.31 -28.97
C ALA A 345 0.44 -7.72 -30.37
N GLY A 346 1.47 -6.89 -30.56
CA GLY A 346 1.84 -6.32 -31.86
C GLY A 346 1.08 -5.06 -32.26
N PHE A 347 0.28 -4.45 -31.37
CA PHE A 347 -0.50 -3.24 -31.70
C PHE A 347 0.36 -1.99 -31.96
N TRP A 348 1.64 -2.04 -31.59
CA TRP A 348 2.59 -0.93 -31.71
C TRP A 348 3.67 -1.17 -32.78
N GLU A 349 3.51 -2.18 -33.66
CA GLU A 349 4.50 -2.56 -34.68
C GLU A 349 4.32 -1.89 -36.07
N HIS A 350 3.61 -0.75 -36.15
CA HIS A 350 3.31 -0.07 -37.43
C HIS A 350 4.04 1.28 -37.64
#